data_AF-A0AAP0FX00-F1
#
_entry.id   AF-A0AAP0FX00-F1
#
_cell.length_a   1.000
_cell.length_b   1.000
_cell.length_c   1.000
_cell.angle_alpha   90.00
_cell.angle_beta   90.00
_cell.angle_gamma   90.00
#
_symmetry.space_group_name_H-M   'P 1'
#
loop_
_entity.id
_entity.type
_entity.pdbx_description
1 polymer ?
#
loop_
_entity_poly.entity_id
_entity_poly.type
_entity_poly.pdbx_seq_one_letter_code
_entity_poly.pdbx_strand_id
1 'polypeptide(L)'
;MLEITSPSIEAQLKLDFAEVYSRSSLYMKNQEMIKEMSFPAPGSMELAFSTKYALNFIDQCVACFWKQYWSYWRNPQYNAIRFFSAVIIGLLFGTIFWGKGKKTDKQQDLFDLMGAIYAAVFFLGFTNSTTVQPVMAIGRTVFYRERAAGMYSSMAYAFAQLSIEAIYIGVQSFVYSLLLFSMIDFGWKVDKFLWFFFIIFMCFLYLTLFGMMAVAVTPSHHISGIVSSFFIGLWNLFCGFIIPKTMIPRGWRWMFWANPVAWSIHGLMASQFGELENMVEIPGWWCTPGLLGTAGRRCVGYTVEVSPC
;
A
#
# COMPACT_ATOMS: atom_id res chain seq x y z
N MET A 1 -0.95 39.42 -26.70
CA MET A 1 -1.10 39.28 -28.17
C MET A 1 -2.51 38.83 -28.55
N LEU A 2 -3.14 37.91 -27.82
CA LEU A 2 -4.52 37.45 -28.08
C LEU A 2 -5.64 38.48 -27.81
N GLU A 3 -5.36 39.57 -27.08
CA GLU A 3 -6.39 40.59 -26.79
C GLU A 3 -6.80 41.40 -28.03
N ILE A 4 -5.87 41.59 -28.98
CA ILE A 4 -6.06 42.42 -30.19
C ILE A 4 -6.81 41.65 -31.30
N THR A 5 -6.72 40.32 -31.31
CA THR A 5 -7.40 39.45 -32.30
C THR A 5 -8.55 38.66 -31.67
N SER A 6 -9.19 39.23 -30.65
CA SER A 6 -10.30 38.58 -29.96
C SER A 6 -11.60 38.71 -30.76
N PRO A 7 -12.56 37.76 -30.63
CA PRO A 7 -13.85 37.84 -31.31
C PRO A 7 -14.62 39.14 -31.03
N SER A 8 -14.41 39.74 -29.85
CA SER A 8 -14.95 41.04 -29.48
C SER A 8 -14.42 42.20 -30.33
N ILE A 9 -13.14 42.16 -30.70
CA ILE A 9 -12.51 43.18 -31.55
C ILE A 9 -12.91 42.99 -33.01
N GLU A 10 -13.03 41.75 -33.48
CA GLU A 10 -13.57 41.42 -34.80
C GLU A 10 -14.99 41.97 -35.00
N ALA A 11 -15.85 41.83 -33.98
CA ALA A 11 -17.21 42.37 -34.01
C ALA A 11 -17.24 43.91 -34.02
N GLN A 12 -16.33 44.57 -33.29
CA GLN A 12 -16.21 46.03 -33.29
C GLN A 12 -15.70 46.58 -34.62
N LEU A 13 -14.70 45.93 -35.21
CA LEU A 13 -14.10 46.32 -36.49
C LEU A 13 -14.88 45.82 -37.71
N LYS A 14 -15.90 44.97 -37.50
CA LYS A 14 -16.69 44.29 -38.55
C LYS A 14 -15.79 43.58 -39.58
N LEU A 15 -14.72 42.98 -39.10
CA LEU A 15 -13.70 42.30 -39.91
C LEU A 15 -13.43 40.93 -39.32
N ASP A 16 -13.41 39.92 -40.18
CA ASP A 16 -12.95 38.57 -39.84
C ASP A 16 -11.45 38.48 -40.12
N PHE A 17 -10.63 38.39 -39.08
CA PHE A 17 -9.17 38.33 -39.25
C PHE A 17 -8.72 37.04 -39.93
N ALA A 18 -9.45 35.93 -39.78
CA ALA A 18 -9.15 34.68 -40.43
C ALA A 18 -9.38 34.78 -41.95
N GLU A 19 -10.49 35.40 -42.38
CA GLU A 19 -10.77 35.65 -43.79
C GLU A 19 -9.72 36.59 -44.40
N VAL A 20 -9.39 37.68 -43.71
CA VAL A 20 -8.37 38.65 -44.16
C VAL A 20 -6.99 37.99 -44.28
N TYR A 21 -6.59 37.18 -43.31
CA TYR A 21 -5.32 36.44 -43.39
C TYR A 21 -5.33 35.44 -44.55
N SER A 22 -6.42 34.69 -44.76
CA SER A 22 -6.52 33.71 -45.84
C SER A 22 -6.36 34.30 -47.25
N ARG A 23 -6.73 35.58 -47.43
CA ARG A 23 -6.57 36.32 -48.69
C ARG A 23 -5.25 37.08 -48.80
N SER A 24 -4.46 37.11 -47.73
CA SER A 24 -3.21 37.87 -47.70
C SER A 24 -2.10 37.20 -48.51
N SER A 25 -1.15 38.00 -48.99
CA SER A 25 0.08 37.50 -49.58
C SER A 25 0.93 36.69 -48.60
N LEU A 26 0.81 36.96 -47.30
CA LEU A 26 1.52 36.24 -46.24
C LEU A 26 1.03 34.79 -46.13
N TYR A 27 -0.29 34.57 -46.23
CA TYR A 27 -0.85 33.22 -46.25
C TYR A 27 -0.38 32.42 -47.47
N MET A 28 -0.41 33.03 -48.67
CA MET A 28 0.10 32.39 -49.89
C MET A 28 1.57 32.00 -49.75
N LYS A 29 2.42 32.92 -49.26
CA LYS A 29 3.84 32.65 -49.03
C LYS A 29 4.09 31.56 -48.00
N ASN A 30 3.31 31.52 -46.92
CA ASN A 30 3.41 30.47 -45.91
C ASN A 30 2.98 29.11 -46.47
N GLN A 31 1.94 29.05 -47.30
CA GLN A 31 1.51 27.81 -47.97
C GLN A 31 2.56 27.28 -48.96
N GLU A 32 3.19 28.17 -49.73
CA GLU A 32 4.31 27.81 -50.60
C GLU A 32 5.49 27.28 -49.78
N MET A 33 5.88 27.97 -48.71
CA MET A 33 6.94 27.55 -47.81
C MET A 33 6.67 26.18 -47.17
N ILE A 34 5.43 25.92 -46.73
CA ILE A 34 5.03 24.62 -46.18
C ILE A 34 5.14 23.54 -47.26
N LYS A 35 4.70 23.81 -48.49
CA LYS A 35 4.86 22.87 -49.61
C LYS A 35 6.33 22.56 -49.88
N GLU A 36 7.19 23.58 -49.96
CA GLU A 36 8.63 23.41 -50.16
C GLU A 36 9.26 22.58 -49.04
N MET A 37 8.96 22.88 -47.77
CA MET A 37 9.50 22.17 -46.61
C MET A 37 8.88 20.77 -46.40
N SER A 38 7.71 20.50 -46.96
CA SER A 38 7.05 19.19 -46.86
C SER A 38 7.77 18.11 -47.67
N PHE A 39 8.53 18.51 -48.69
CA PHE A 39 9.38 17.59 -49.43
C PHE A 39 10.78 17.60 -48.80
N PRO A 40 11.24 16.46 -48.25
CA PRO A 40 12.59 16.38 -47.70
C PRO A 40 13.63 16.65 -48.79
N ALA A 41 14.72 17.33 -48.44
CA ALA A 41 15.79 17.63 -49.40
C ALA A 41 16.33 16.33 -50.03
N PRO A 42 16.63 16.30 -51.35
CA PRO A 42 17.15 15.10 -52.01
C PRO A 42 18.40 14.56 -51.31
N GLY A 43 18.37 13.31 -50.87
CA GLY A 43 19.47 12.67 -50.13
C GLY A 43 19.41 12.82 -48.61
N SER A 44 18.39 13.49 -48.05
CA SER A 44 18.14 13.46 -46.61
C SER A 44 17.56 12.13 -46.16
N MET A 45 18.04 11.62 -45.02
CA MET A 45 17.48 10.44 -44.37
C MET A 45 16.39 10.85 -43.38
N GLU A 46 15.39 9.98 -43.24
CA GLU A 46 14.38 10.12 -42.20
C GLU A 46 15.05 10.13 -40.81
N LEU A 47 14.59 11.03 -39.94
CA LEU A 47 15.12 11.17 -38.58
C LEU A 47 14.67 9.96 -37.73
N ALA A 48 15.45 8.87 -37.79
CA ALA A 48 15.17 7.65 -37.07
C ALA A 48 16.01 7.58 -35.78
N PHE A 49 15.34 7.44 -34.64
CA PHE A 49 16.00 7.12 -33.38
C PHE A 49 16.00 5.61 -33.18
N SER A 50 17.16 5.04 -32.87
CA SER A 50 17.30 3.60 -32.60
C SER A 50 16.56 3.15 -31.34
N THR A 51 16.36 4.06 -30.38
CA THR A 51 15.72 3.78 -29.09
C THR A 51 14.74 4.87 -28.73
N LYS A 52 13.65 4.48 -28.06
CA LYS A 52 12.64 5.42 -27.53
C LYS A 52 13.20 6.30 -26.41
N TYR A 53 14.18 5.79 -25.65
CA TYR A 53 14.80 6.48 -24.51
C TYR A 53 16.31 6.61 -24.74
N ALA A 54 16.90 7.67 -24.19
CA ALA A 54 18.32 7.98 -24.34
C ALA A 54 19.25 7.04 -23.54
N LEU A 55 18.76 6.50 -22.41
CA LEU A 55 19.52 5.62 -21.51
C LEU A 55 18.93 4.22 -21.43
N ASN A 56 19.75 3.26 -21.00
CA ASN A 56 19.31 1.89 -20.75
C ASN A 56 18.34 1.82 -19.55
N PHE A 57 17.59 0.71 -19.45
CA PHE A 57 16.56 0.55 -18.41
C PHE A 57 17.10 0.64 -16.98
N ILE A 58 18.29 0.06 -16.72
CA ILE A 58 18.91 0.07 -15.40
C ILE A 58 19.28 1.50 -14.99
N ASP A 59 19.89 2.26 -15.90
CA ASP A 59 20.27 3.66 -15.63
C ASP A 59 19.03 4.53 -15.40
N GLN A 60 17.93 4.26 -16.12
CA GLN A 60 16.63 4.89 -15.85
C GLN A 60 16.13 4.55 -14.44
N CYS A 61 16.19 3.29 -14.02
CA CYS A 61 15.79 2.88 -12.67
C CYS A 61 16.63 3.58 -11.59
N VAL A 62 17.95 3.65 -11.76
CA VAL A 62 18.86 4.32 -10.82
C VAL A 62 18.57 5.83 -10.75
N ALA A 63 18.37 6.48 -11.90
CA ALA A 63 18.02 7.91 -11.95
C ALA A 63 16.65 8.18 -11.31
N CYS A 64 15.64 7.35 -11.59
CA CYS A 64 14.34 7.43 -10.95
C CYS A 64 14.43 7.19 -9.43
N PHE A 65 15.25 6.24 -8.98
CA PHE A 65 15.46 5.97 -7.56
C PHE A 65 16.13 7.16 -6.86
N TRP A 66 17.17 7.74 -7.46
CA TRP A 66 17.81 8.95 -6.97
C TRP A 66 16.80 10.10 -6.83
N LYS A 67 15.99 10.33 -7.86
CA LYS A 67 14.91 11.33 -7.82
C LYS A 67 13.95 11.04 -6.66
N GLN A 68 13.49 9.81 -6.52
CA GLN A 68 12.51 9.42 -5.52
C GLN A 68 13.06 9.56 -4.10
N TYR A 69 14.33 9.18 -3.91
CA TYR A 69 15.06 9.37 -2.66
C TYR A 69 15.05 10.84 -2.22
N TRP A 70 15.46 11.75 -3.11
CA TRP A 70 15.45 13.19 -2.81
C TRP A 70 14.04 13.74 -2.60
N SER A 71 13.05 13.25 -3.34
CA SER A 71 11.65 13.66 -3.16
C SER A 71 11.11 13.27 -1.79
N TYR A 72 11.43 12.06 -1.30
CA TYR A 72 10.97 11.57 -0.01
C TYR A 72 11.73 12.23 1.14
N TRP A 73 13.04 12.41 0.97
CA TRP A 73 13.88 13.12 1.93
C TRP A 73 13.43 14.57 2.13
N ARG A 74 13.10 15.28 1.03
CA ARG A 74 12.64 16.67 1.07
C ARG A 74 11.17 16.83 1.44
N ASN A 75 10.41 15.74 1.56
CA ASN A 75 9.04 15.74 2.08
C ASN A 75 9.00 15.14 3.50
N PRO A 76 9.48 15.88 4.52
CA PRO A 76 9.53 15.36 5.88
C PRO A 76 8.13 15.18 6.46
N GLN A 77 7.13 15.96 6.04
CA GLN A 77 5.78 15.86 6.59
C GLN A 77 5.19 14.46 6.43
N TYR A 78 5.35 13.86 5.25
CA TYR A 78 4.85 12.52 4.99
C TYR A 78 5.53 11.46 5.88
N ASN A 79 6.85 11.43 5.86
CA ASN A 79 7.62 10.42 6.57
C ASN A 79 7.59 10.63 8.09
N ALA A 80 7.63 11.87 8.57
CA ALA A 80 7.55 12.18 10.00
C ALA A 80 6.21 11.78 10.59
N ILE A 81 5.08 12.10 9.93
CA ILE A 81 3.75 11.67 10.39
C ILE A 81 3.67 10.15 10.41
N ARG A 82 4.17 9.47 9.37
CA ARG A 82 4.21 8.01 9.30
C ARG A 82 4.95 7.37 10.49
N PHE A 83 6.16 7.83 10.80
CA PHE A 83 6.92 7.30 11.93
C PHE A 83 6.30 7.67 13.28
N PHE A 84 5.81 8.91 13.42
CA PHE A 84 5.16 9.38 14.64
C PHE A 84 3.88 8.59 14.95
N SER A 85 3.01 8.39 13.95
CA SER A 85 1.82 7.56 14.08
C SER A 85 2.17 6.12 14.43
N ALA A 86 3.20 5.53 13.82
CA ALA A 86 3.63 4.17 14.16
C ALA A 86 4.06 4.06 15.63
N VAL A 87 4.85 5.01 16.13
CA VAL A 87 5.29 5.02 17.54
C VAL A 87 4.11 5.19 18.49
N ILE A 88 3.22 6.17 18.25
CA ILE A 88 2.06 6.41 19.11
C ILE A 88 1.11 5.21 19.13
N ILE A 89 0.78 4.66 17.97
CA ILE A 89 -0.11 3.50 17.86
C ILE A 89 0.55 2.28 18.51
N GLY A 90 1.86 2.10 18.33
CA GLY A 90 2.63 1.03 18.97
C GLY A 90 2.62 1.14 20.49
N LEU A 91 2.83 2.34 21.03
CA LEU A 91 2.75 2.59 22.47
C LEU A 91 1.33 2.39 23.02
N LEU A 92 0.30 2.85 22.30
CA LEU A 92 -1.10 2.64 22.70
C LEU A 92 -1.43 1.16 22.80
N PHE A 93 -1.18 0.37 21.76
CA PHE A 93 -1.46 -1.07 21.81
C PHE A 93 -0.54 -1.80 22.79
N GLY A 94 0.74 -1.44 22.86
CA GLY A 94 1.69 -2.02 23.80
C GLY A 94 1.31 -1.77 25.26
N THR A 95 0.73 -0.61 25.59
CA THR A 95 0.24 -0.30 26.95
C THR A 95 -1.08 -0.99 27.27
N ILE A 96 -2.01 -1.07 26.31
CA ILE A 96 -3.28 -1.78 26.50
C ILE A 96 -3.06 -3.28 26.75
N PHE A 97 -2.13 -3.89 26.02
CA PHE A 97 -1.84 -5.33 26.09
C PHE A 97 -0.55 -5.66 26.85
N TRP A 98 -0.16 -4.79 27.78
CA TRP A 98 1.10 -4.88 28.50
C TRP A 98 1.26 -6.22 29.24
N GLY A 99 2.33 -6.95 28.92
CA GLY A 99 2.69 -8.20 29.60
C GLY A 99 1.65 -9.32 29.49
N LYS A 100 0.74 -9.27 28.51
CA LYS A 100 -0.25 -10.31 28.26
C LYS A 100 0.29 -11.48 27.42
N GLY A 101 1.42 -11.33 26.74
CA GLY A 101 1.96 -12.31 25.80
C GLY A 101 2.29 -13.69 26.41
N LYS A 102 2.58 -13.75 27.72
CA LYS A 102 2.87 -15.00 28.44
C LYS A 102 1.66 -15.68 29.07
N LYS A 103 0.52 -14.98 29.14
CA LYS A 103 -0.70 -15.50 29.78
C LYS A 103 -1.55 -16.18 28.72
N THR A 104 -1.34 -17.48 28.51
CA THR A 104 -2.07 -18.27 27.49
C THR A 104 -2.94 -19.37 28.09
N ASP A 105 -3.10 -19.38 29.41
CA ASP A 105 -3.73 -20.50 30.12
C ASP A 105 -5.25 -20.51 29.94
N LYS A 106 -5.85 -19.34 29.67
CA LYS A 106 -7.30 -19.19 29.47
C LYS A 106 -7.62 -18.90 28.02
N GLN A 107 -8.75 -19.47 27.55
CA GLN A 107 -9.28 -19.17 26.22
C GLN A 107 -9.44 -17.66 25.98
N GLN A 108 -9.88 -16.92 27.00
CA GLN A 108 -10.11 -15.48 26.90
C GLN A 108 -8.81 -14.69 26.69
N ASP A 109 -7.70 -15.12 27.31
CA ASP A 109 -6.41 -14.44 27.12
C ASP A 109 -5.88 -14.64 25.70
N LEU A 110 -6.14 -15.80 25.08
CA LEU A 110 -5.83 -16.05 23.67
C LEU A 110 -6.67 -15.16 22.74
N PHE A 111 -7.97 -15.00 23.00
CA PHE A 111 -8.82 -14.08 22.23
C PHE A 111 -8.39 -12.63 22.34
N ASP A 112 -8.00 -12.19 23.55
CA ASP A 112 -7.46 -10.84 23.77
C ASP A 112 -6.20 -10.61 22.94
N LEU A 113 -5.30 -11.59 22.91
CA LEU A 113 -4.02 -11.51 22.21
C LEU A 113 -4.19 -11.58 20.68
N MET A 114 -5.13 -12.41 20.20
CA MET A 114 -5.60 -12.39 18.80
C MET A 114 -6.13 -11.01 18.41
N GLY A 115 -6.96 -10.42 19.28
CA GLY A 115 -7.52 -9.08 19.07
C GLY A 115 -6.44 -8.00 19.05
N ALA A 116 -5.42 -8.12 19.90
CA ALA A 116 -4.27 -7.23 19.92
C ALA A 116 -3.52 -7.25 18.58
N ILE A 117 -3.20 -8.44 18.07
CA ILE A 117 -2.49 -8.62 16.80
C ILE A 117 -3.33 -8.09 15.64
N TYR A 118 -4.62 -8.44 15.60
CA TYR A 118 -5.55 -7.93 14.59
C TYR A 118 -5.62 -6.40 14.59
N ALA A 119 -5.83 -5.77 15.76
CA ALA A 119 -5.98 -4.33 15.88
C ALA A 119 -4.69 -3.60 15.50
N ALA A 120 -3.54 -4.11 15.95
CA ALA A 120 -2.22 -3.57 15.63
C ALA A 120 -1.96 -3.55 14.12
N VAL A 121 -2.18 -4.68 13.46
CA VAL A 121 -1.95 -4.84 12.02
C VAL A 121 -2.91 -3.96 11.22
N PHE A 122 -4.20 -4.03 11.54
CA PHE A 122 -5.22 -3.38 10.72
C PHE A 122 -5.20 -1.86 10.87
N PHE A 123 -5.04 -1.36 12.09
CA PHE A 123 -5.11 0.08 12.36
C PHE A 123 -3.96 0.83 11.69
N LEU A 124 -2.71 0.41 11.94
CA LEU A 124 -1.55 1.06 11.33
C LEU A 124 -1.47 0.80 9.82
N GLY A 125 -1.85 -0.39 9.37
CA GLY A 125 -1.93 -0.73 7.95
C GLY A 125 -2.93 0.16 7.18
N PHE A 126 -4.10 0.41 7.75
CA PHE A 126 -5.09 1.33 7.17
C PHE A 126 -4.57 2.78 7.14
N THR A 127 -3.93 3.24 8.22
CA THR A 127 -3.29 4.57 8.24
C THR A 127 -2.23 4.71 7.13
N ASN A 128 -1.41 3.70 6.90
CA ASN A 128 -0.41 3.72 5.82
C ASN A 128 -1.06 3.79 4.42
N SER A 129 -2.10 3.00 4.18
CA SER A 129 -2.82 2.99 2.90
C SER A 129 -3.57 4.29 2.58
N THR A 130 -3.98 5.04 3.60
CA THR A 130 -4.71 6.31 3.42
C THR A 130 -3.76 7.50 3.26
N THR A 131 -2.69 7.53 4.06
CA THR A 131 -1.70 8.62 4.04
C THR A 131 -0.87 8.66 2.74
N VAL A 132 -0.67 7.52 2.07
CA VAL A 132 0.08 7.47 0.78
C VAL A 132 -0.69 8.10 -0.38
N GLN A 133 -2.02 8.13 -0.33
CA GLN A 133 -2.85 8.55 -1.46
C GLN A 133 -2.61 9.99 -1.94
N PRO A 134 -2.62 11.02 -1.06
CA PRO A 134 -2.38 12.39 -1.48
C PRO A 134 -0.96 12.59 -2.04
N VAL A 135 0.04 11.94 -1.45
CA VAL A 135 1.43 11.99 -1.93
C VAL A 135 1.54 11.44 -3.35
N MET A 136 0.88 10.31 -3.59
CA MET A 136 0.82 9.70 -4.93
C MET A 136 0.09 10.55 -5.95
N ALA A 137 -1.00 11.20 -5.56
CA ALA A 137 -1.77 12.05 -6.45
C ALA A 137 -0.95 13.25 -6.96
N ILE A 138 -0.14 13.85 -6.08
CA ILE A 138 0.79 14.92 -6.44
C ILE A 138 1.87 14.39 -7.39
N GLY A 139 2.53 13.28 -7.02
CA GLY A 139 3.60 12.66 -7.83
C GLY A 139 3.16 12.29 -9.25
N ARG A 140 1.92 11.83 -9.40
CA ARG A 140 1.32 11.47 -10.70
C ARG A 140 1.30 12.63 -11.70
N THR A 141 1.05 13.86 -11.25
CA THR A 141 1.01 15.03 -12.15
C THR A 141 2.38 15.32 -12.77
N VAL A 142 3.44 15.14 -11.99
CA VAL A 142 4.82 15.30 -12.44
C VAL A 142 5.19 14.15 -13.38
N PHE A 143 4.87 12.91 -13.00
CA PHE A 143 5.10 11.72 -13.82
C PHE A 143 4.48 11.83 -15.22
N TYR A 144 3.24 12.31 -15.35
CA TYR A 144 2.60 12.46 -16.66
C TYR A 144 3.29 13.50 -17.55
N ARG A 145 3.79 14.61 -16.96
CA ARG A 145 4.55 15.61 -17.71
C ARG A 145 5.88 15.06 -18.21
N GLU A 146 6.62 14.37 -17.35
CA GLU A 146 7.94 13.79 -17.70
C GLU A 146 7.81 12.62 -18.68
N ARG A 147 6.74 11.83 -18.56
CA ARG A 147 6.43 10.77 -19.52
C ARG A 147 6.06 11.34 -20.90
N ALA A 148 5.30 12.44 -20.95
CA ALA A 148 4.99 13.11 -22.21
C ALA A 148 6.24 13.70 -22.88
N ALA A 149 7.22 14.13 -22.10
CA ALA A 149 8.54 14.55 -22.58
C ALA A 149 9.48 13.39 -22.96
N GLY A 150 9.07 12.13 -22.79
CA GLY A 150 9.87 10.96 -23.17
C GLY A 150 11.10 10.71 -22.30
N MET A 151 11.14 11.20 -21.05
CA MET A 151 12.35 11.14 -20.22
C MET A 151 12.73 9.72 -19.75
N TYR A 152 11.76 8.88 -19.37
CA TYR A 152 11.99 7.53 -18.87
C TYR A 152 10.76 6.61 -19.04
N SER A 153 10.95 5.31 -18.87
CA SER A 153 9.90 4.29 -18.91
C SER A 153 9.04 4.27 -17.65
N SER A 154 7.73 4.03 -17.80
CA SER A 154 6.80 3.89 -16.67
C SER A 154 7.22 2.81 -15.68
N MET A 155 7.81 1.72 -16.15
CA MET A 155 8.24 0.62 -15.30
C MET A 155 9.44 1.01 -14.43
N ALA A 156 10.39 1.78 -14.97
CA ALA A 156 11.55 2.24 -14.21
C ALA A 156 11.13 3.13 -13.04
N TYR A 157 10.14 4.00 -13.27
CA TYR A 157 9.54 4.81 -12.22
C TYR A 157 8.81 3.97 -11.16
N ALA A 158 8.02 2.96 -11.59
CA ALA A 158 7.30 2.09 -10.66
C ALA A 158 8.25 1.31 -9.74
N PHE A 159 9.35 0.76 -10.27
CA PHE A 159 10.36 0.06 -9.46
C PHE A 159 11.05 1.01 -8.48
N ALA A 160 11.48 2.19 -8.94
CA ALA A 160 12.10 3.19 -8.08
C ALA A 160 11.19 3.61 -6.91
N GLN A 161 9.89 3.79 -7.20
CA GLN A 161 8.90 4.14 -6.19
C GLN A 161 8.67 3.02 -5.18
N LEU A 162 8.54 1.77 -5.65
CA LEU A 162 8.42 0.59 -4.78
C LEU A 162 9.64 0.44 -3.86
N SER A 163 10.85 0.61 -4.39
CA SER A 163 12.09 0.46 -3.63
C SER A 163 12.20 1.49 -2.50
N ILE A 164 11.89 2.76 -2.76
CA ILE A 164 11.90 3.79 -1.72
C ILE A 164 10.82 3.54 -0.67
N GLU A 165 9.60 3.20 -1.08
CA GLU A 165 8.53 2.88 -0.12
C GLU A 165 8.91 1.68 0.77
N ALA A 166 9.49 0.63 0.20
CA ALA A 166 9.94 -0.54 0.95
C ALA A 166 10.99 -0.18 2.02
N ILE A 167 11.92 0.74 1.74
CA ILE A 167 12.94 1.17 2.71
C ILE A 167 12.27 1.88 3.90
N TYR A 168 11.41 2.87 3.65
CA TYR A 168 10.74 3.62 4.72
C TYR A 168 9.78 2.74 5.53
N ILE A 169 9.01 1.87 4.86
CA ILE A 169 8.13 0.91 5.51
C ILE A 169 8.94 -0.10 6.33
N GLY A 170 10.11 -0.54 5.86
CA GLY A 170 10.99 -1.45 6.58
C GLY A 170 11.49 -0.86 7.91
N VAL A 171 11.90 0.41 7.91
CA VAL A 171 12.29 1.10 9.14
C VAL A 171 11.08 1.28 10.06
N GLN A 172 9.92 1.66 9.52
CA GLN A 172 8.70 1.87 10.29
C GLN A 172 8.22 0.57 10.95
N SER A 173 8.16 -0.51 10.18
CA SER A 173 7.74 -1.82 10.65
C SER A 173 8.72 -2.38 11.67
N PHE A 174 10.03 -2.11 11.53
CA PHE A 174 11.03 -2.52 12.51
C PHE A 174 10.80 -1.86 13.86
N VAL A 175 10.65 -0.53 13.89
CA VAL A 175 10.37 0.23 15.12
C VAL A 175 9.05 -0.22 15.75
N TYR A 176 8.00 -0.36 14.93
CA TYR A 176 6.68 -0.80 15.39
C TYR A 176 6.71 -2.22 15.97
N SER A 177 7.38 -3.15 15.28
CA SER A 177 7.50 -4.54 15.71
C SER A 177 8.29 -4.64 17.01
N LEU A 178 9.37 -3.85 17.15
CA LEU A 178 10.17 -3.81 18.37
C LEU A 178 9.32 -3.33 19.57
N LEU A 179 8.53 -2.26 19.39
CA LEU A 179 7.65 -1.76 20.45
C LEU A 179 6.62 -2.80 20.88
N LEU A 180 5.85 -3.36 19.92
CA LEU A 180 4.82 -4.34 20.25
C LEU A 180 5.38 -5.61 20.86
N PHE A 181 6.46 -6.14 20.27
CA PHE A 181 7.06 -7.38 20.74
C PHE A 181 7.62 -7.25 22.16
N SER A 182 8.22 -6.09 22.47
CA SER A 182 8.75 -5.78 23.81
C SER A 182 7.64 -5.58 24.84
N MET A 183 6.61 -4.79 24.51
CA MET A 183 5.57 -4.39 25.48
C MET A 183 4.53 -5.48 25.73
N ILE A 184 4.17 -6.25 24.70
CA ILE A 184 3.23 -7.38 24.86
C ILE A 184 3.93 -8.57 25.55
N ASP A 185 5.26 -8.65 25.47
CA ASP A 185 6.08 -9.71 26.11
C ASP A 185 5.78 -11.11 25.54
N PHE A 186 5.89 -11.27 24.22
CA PHE A 186 5.67 -12.56 23.52
C PHE A 186 6.75 -13.63 23.78
N GLY A 187 7.75 -13.34 24.61
CA GLY A 187 8.90 -14.20 24.85
C GLY A 187 10.02 -13.98 23.83
N TRP A 188 11.14 -13.45 24.31
CA TRP A 188 12.26 -13.05 23.46
C TRP A 188 13.00 -14.24 22.87
N LYS A 189 12.70 -14.54 21.61
CA LYS A 189 13.54 -15.37 20.74
C LYS A 189 13.73 -14.69 19.38
N VAL A 190 14.94 -14.77 18.84
CA VAL A 190 15.33 -14.04 17.62
C VAL A 190 14.57 -14.54 16.39
N ASP A 191 14.36 -15.85 16.29
CA ASP A 191 13.55 -16.50 15.26
C ASP A 191 12.10 -16.00 15.23
N LYS A 192 11.42 -15.97 16.39
CA LYS A 192 10.04 -15.50 16.52
C LYS A 192 9.91 -14.01 16.23
N PHE A 193 10.89 -13.22 16.65
CA PHE A 193 10.92 -11.79 16.35
C PHE A 193 11.11 -11.52 14.85
N LEU A 194 12.03 -12.22 14.18
CA LEU A 194 12.26 -12.04 12.75
C LEU A 194 11.04 -12.41 11.91
N TRP A 195 10.35 -13.51 12.26
CA TRP A 195 9.08 -13.87 11.61
C TRP A 195 7.99 -12.82 11.85
N PHE A 196 7.86 -12.34 13.09
CA PHE A 196 6.91 -11.29 13.43
C PHE A 196 7.17 -9.99 12.63
N PHE A 197 8.42 -9.53 12.60
CA PHE A 197 8.84 -8.37 11.82
C PHE A 197 8.59 -8.57 10.33
N PHE A 198 8.96 -9.72 9.77
CA PHE A 198 8.79 -10.00 8.34
C PHE A 198 7.32 -9.96 7.92
N ILE A 199 6.43 -10.56 8.72
CA ILE A 199 5.00 -10.59 8.40
C ILE A 199 4.39 -9.20 8.53
N ILE A 200 4.74 -8.42 9.57
CA ILE A 200 4.29 -7.02 9.70
C ILE A 200 4.82 -6.17 8.54
N PHE A 201 6.09 -6.33 8.16
CA PHE A 201 6.70 -5.62 7.04
C PHE A 201 5.95 -5.91 5.73
N MET A 202 5.73 -7.19 5.41
CA MET A 202 4.98 -7.58 4.23
C MET A 202 3.55 -7.05 4.27
N CYS A 203 2.94 -7.07 5.47
CA CYS A 203 1.60 -6.55 5.67
C CYS A 203 1.48 -5.07 5.33
N PHE A 204 2.37 -4.24 5.86
CA PHE A 204 2.36 -2.81 5.60
C PHE A 204 2.76 -2.51 4.16
N LEU A 205 3.67 -3.28 3.58
CA LEU A 205 4.09 -3.12 2.19
C LEU A 205 2.91 -3.31 1.22
N TYR A 206 2.16 -4.41 1.31
CA TYR A 206 1.04 -4.63 0.39
C TYR A 206 -0.12 -3.66 0.64
N LEU A 207 -0.39 -3.25 1.89
CA LEU A 207 -1.44 -2.26 2.18
C LEU A 207 -1.08 -0.88 1.61
N THR A 208 0.18 -0.45 1.73
CA THR A 208 0.63 0.80 1.10
C THR A 208 0.56 0.68 -0.42
N LEU A 209 1.01 -0.45 -1.01
CA LEU A 209 0.93 -0.68 -2.45
C LEU A 209 -0.51 -0.65 -2.97
N PHE A 210 -1.45 -1.22 -2.21
CA PHE A 210 -2.87 -1.16 -2.52
C PHE A 210 -3.37 0.29 -2.55
N GLY A 211 -3.00 1.11 -1.55
CA GLY A 211 -3.32 2.54 -1.53
C GLY A 211 -2.74 3.31 -2.74
N MET A 212 -1.53 2.97 -3.17
CA MET A 212 -0.91 3.56 -4.38
C MET A 212 -1.63 3.12 -5.67
N MET A 213 -2.01 1.84 -5.76
CA MET A 213 -2.76 1.30 -6.89
C MET A 213 -4.13 1.98 -7.03
N ALA A 214 -4.83 2.22 -5.92
CA ALA A 214 -6.13 2.89 -5.94
C ALA A 214 -6.04 4.30 -6.56
N VAL A 215 -4.98 5.06 -6.27
CA VAL A 215 -4.73 6.38 -6.88
C VAL A 215 -4.33 6.27 -8.35
N ALA A 216 -3.63 5.20 -8.73
CA ALA A 216 -3.23 4.98 -10.12
C ALA A 216 -4.44 4.72 -11.04
N VAL A 217 -5.47 4.02 -10.53
CA VAL A 217 -6.68 3.65 -11.31
C VAL A 217 -7.74 4.75 -11.29
N THR A 218 -7.77 5.60 -10.26
CA THR A 218 -8.81 6.62 -10.09
C THR A 218 -8.37 8.01 -10.56
N PRO A 219 -9.28 8.86 -11.06
CA PRO A 219 -8.93 10.20 -11.54
C PRO A 219 -8.61 11.18 -10.41
N SER A 220 -9.17 10.99 -9.21
CA SER A 220 -8.97 11.86 -8.05
C SER A 220 -8.68 11.06 -6.78
N HIS A 221 -7.82 11.61 -5.91
CA HIS A 221 -7.47 10.99 -4.64
C HIS A 221 -8.68 10.87 -3.68
N HIS A 222 -9.68 11.74 -3.78
CA HIS A 222 -10.92 11.60 -3.01
C HIS A 222 -11.69 10.33 -3.39
N ILE A 223 -11.77 10.04 -4.70
CA ILE A 223 -12.42 8.82 -5.22
C ILE A 223 -11.59 7.59 -4.85
N SER A 224 -10.25 7.68 -4.96
CA SER A 224 -9.33 6.66 -4.46
C SER A 224 -9.62 6.29 -3.00
N GLY A 225 -9.84 7.29 -2.14
CA GLY A 225 -10.11 7.07 -0.72
C GLY A 225 -11.39 6.28 -0.49
N ILE A 226 -12.46 6.60 -1.23
CA ILE A 226 -13.74 5.89 -1.16
C ILE A 226 -13.58 4.43 -1.62
N VAL A 227 -12.96 4.21 -2.78
CA VAL A 227 -12.74 2.87 -3.34
C VAL A 227 -11.86 2.03 -2.41
N SER A 228 -10.77 2.61 -1.92
CA SER A 228 -9.86 1.93 -0.99
C SER A 228 -10.57 1.54 0.31
N SER A 229 -11.37 2.45 0.87
CA SER A 229 -12.10 2.20 2.13
C SER A 229 -13.12 1.07 1.98
N PHE A 230 -13.78 0.96 0.83
CA PHE A 230 -14.70 -0.15 0.54
C PHE A 230 -13.96 -1.50 0.56
N PHE A 231 -12.87 -1.64 -0.19
CA PHE A 231 -12.10 -2.89 -0.25
C PHE A 231 -11.40 -3.21 1.07
N ILE A 232 -10.85 -2.22 1.76
CA ILE A 232 -10.25 -2.41 3.08
C ILE A 232 -11.33 -2.83 4.08
N GLY A 233 -12.53 -2.26 4.02
CA GLY A 233 -13.68 -2.71 4.82
C GLY A 233 -14.06 -4.16 4.56
N LEU A 234 -14.05 -4.60 3.29
CA LEU A 234 -14.25 -6.02 2.95
C LEU A 234 -13.14 -6.90 3.52
N TRP A 235 -11.87 -6.50 3.38
CA TRP A 235 -10.76 -7.22 3.98
C TRP A 235 -10.83 -7.25 5.51
N ASN A 236 -11.33 -6.18 6.14
CA ASN A 236 -11.57 -6.14 7.58
C ASN A 236 -12.56 -7.21 8.01
N LEU A 237 -13.71 -7.26 7.34
CA LEU A 237 -14.80 -8.17 7.68
C LEU A 237 -14.41 -9.63 7.51
N PHE A 238 -13.73 -9.95 6.41
CA PHE A 238 -13.37 -11.31 6.02
C PHE A 238 -11.91 -11.70 6.37
N CYS A 239 -11.29 -11.05 7.36
CA CYS A 239 -9.93 -11.39 7.80
C CYS A 239 -9.83 -12.61 8.72
N GLY A 240 -10.95 -13.24 9.09
CA GLY A 240 -10.99 -14.39 10.01
C GLY A 240 -11.07 -14.02 11.49
N PHE A 241 -10.89 -12.74 11.85
CA PHE A 241 -11.05 -12.28 13.24
C PHE A 241 -12.48 -11.85 13.58
N ILE A 242 -13.08 -10.92 12.80
CA ILE A 242 -14.46 -10.46 13.05
C ILE A 242 -15.48 -11.57 12.78
N ILE A 243 -15.36 -12.22 11.62
CA ILE A 243 -16.14 -13.40 11.26
C ILE A 243 -15.16 -14.56 11.13
N PRO A 244 -15.21 -15.53 12.06
CA PRO A 244 -14.46 -16.77 11.94
C PRO A 244 -14.79 -17.50 10.65
N LYS A 245 -13.78 -18.07 10.00
CA LYS A 245 -13.87 -18.78 8.71
C LYS A 245 -14.96 -19.84 8.70
N THR A 246 -15.19 -20.52 9.81
CA THR A 246 -16.20 -21.58 9.95
C THR A 246 -17.62 -21.06 9.80
N MET A 247 -17.87 -19.82 10.23
CA MET A 247 -19.16 -19.13 10.15
C MET A 247 -19.40 -18.44 8.79
N ILE A 248 -18.36 -18.33 7.95
CA ILE A 248 -18.51 -17.74 6.61
C ILE A 248 -19.31 -18.69 5.71
N PRO A 249 -20.43 -18.21 5.09
CA PRO A 249 -21.21 -18.99 4.15
C PRO A 249 -20.35 -19.54 3.01
N ARG A 250 -20.61 -20.78 2.57
CA ARG A 250 -19.75 -21.52 1.63
C ARG A 250 -19.42 -20.73 0.34
N GLY A 251 -20.39 -19.96 -0.19
CA GLY A 251 -20.20 -19.11 -1.37
C GLY A 251 -19.32 -17.87 -1.18
N TRP A 252 -19.11 -17.41 0.06
CA TRP A 252 -18.29 -16.22 0.38
C TRP A 252 -16.88 -16.59 0.88
N ARG A 253 -16.58 -17.89 1.06
CA ARG A 253 -15.29 -18.36 1.58
C ARG A 253 -14.10 -18.00 0.70
N TRP A 254 -14.30 -17.80 -0.61
CA TRP A 254 -13.21 -17.39 -1.50
C TRP A 254 -12.63 -16.02 -1.13
N MET A 255 -13.43 -15.12 -0.56
CA MET A 255 -12.96 -13.80 -0.12
C MET A 255 -11.94 -13.91 1.00
N PHE A 256 -12.11 -14.84 1.92
CA PHE A 256 -11.15 -15.11 2.97
C PHE A 256 -9.80 -15.56 2.38
N TRP A 257 -9.83 -16.48 1.39
CA TRP A 257 -8.61 -16.96 0.74
C TRP A 257 -7.92 -15.90 -0.13
N ALA A 258 -8.70 -15.00 -0.73
CA ALA A 258 -8.21 -13.88 -1.53
C ALA A 258 -7.71 -12.70 -0.68
N ASN A 259 -7.99 -12.69 0.63
CA ASN A 259 -7.67 -11.57 1.50
C ASN A 259 -6.24 -11.69 2.06
N PRO A 260 -5.31 -10.80 1.68
CA PRO A 260 -3.92 -10.84 2.19
C PRO A 260 -3.83 -10.54 3.69
N VAL A 261 -4.81 -9.82 4.26
CA VAL A 261 -4.86 -9.49 5.69
C VAL A 261 -5.15 -10.75 6.52
N ALA A 262 -6.02 -11.64 6.03
CA ALA A 262 -6.30 -12.91 6.68
C ALA A 262 -5.00 -13.71 6.86
N TRP A 263 -4.23 -13.85 5.78
CA TRP A 263 -2.94 -14.56 5.80
C TRP A 263 -1.91 -13.90 6.73
N SER A 264 -1.91 -12.57 6.81
CA SER A 264 -1.01 -11.84 7.70
C SER A 264 -1.32 -12.12 9.17
N ILE A 265 -2.61 -12.09 9.54
CA ILE A 265 -3.06 -12.42 10.91
C ILE A 265 -2.78 -13.89 11.22
N HIS A 266 -3.10 -14.81 10.30
CA HIS A 266 -2.80 -16.23 10.47
C HIS A 266 -1.30 -16.50 10.64
N GLY A 267 -0.45 -15.86 9.84
CA GLY A 267 0.99 -15.99 9.96
C GLY A 267 1.50 -15.49 11.31
N LEU A 268 1.02 -14.34 11.79
CA LEU A 268 1.41 -13.80 13.09
C LEU A 268 0.96 -14.74 14.21
N MET A 269 -0.28 -15.21 14.17
CA MET A 269 -0.81 -16.16 15.14
C MET A 269 -0.02 -17.48 15.16
N ALA A 270 0.22 -18.06 13.99
CA ALA A 270 0.99 -19.30 13.87
C ALA A 270 2.44 -19.12 14.36
N SER A 271 3.08 -17.98 14.08
CA SER A 271 4.46 -17.72 14.52
C SER A 271 4.60 -17.62 16.04
N GLN A 272 3.58 -17.13 16.75
CA GLN A 272 3.63 -16.96 18.20
C GLN A 272 3.10 -18.20 18.93
N PHE A 273 1.99 -18.77 18.47
CA PHE A 273 1.24 -19.82 19.18
C PHE A 273 1.32 -21.21 18.55
N GLY A 274 1.89 -21.36 17.36
CA GLY A 274 1.94 -22.66 16.66
C GLY A 274 2.69 -23.77 17.40
N GLU A 275 3.59 -23.40 18.33
CA GLU A 275 4.40 -24.34 19.12
C GLU A 275 3.88 -24.54 20.55
N LEU A 276 2.81 -23.83 20.95
CA LEU A 276 2.28 -23.89 22.31
C LEU A 276 1.31 -25.08 22.44
N GLU A 277 1.77 -26.16 23.06
CA GLU A 277 0.95 -27.36 23.36
C GLU A 277 0.23 -27.28 24.73
N ASN A 278 0.15 -26.08 25.32
CA ASN A 278 -0.40 -25.91 26.66
C ASN A 278 -1.92 -26.20 26.70
N MET A 279 -2.35 -26.88 27.76
CA MET A 279 -3.78 -27.13 28.03
C MET A 279 -4.47 -25.80 28.35
N VAL A 280 -5.48 -25.44 27.56
CA VAL A 280 -6.24 -24.19 27.71
C VAL A 280 -7.52 -24.46 28.50
N GLU A 281 -7.78 -23.66 29.53
CA GLU A 281 -9.04 -23.70 30.27
C GLU A 281 -10.17 -23.04 29.46
N ILE A 282 -11.20 -23.84 29.16
CA ILE A 282 -12.42 -23.41 28.47
C ILE A 282 -13.48 -23.04 29.53
N PRO A 283 -14.00 -21.80 29.56
CA PRO A 283 -15.06 -21.41 30.48
C PRO A 283 -16.27 -22.33 30.35
N GLY A 284 -16.66 -23.01 31.45
CA GLY A 284 -17.82 -23.92 31.49
C GLY A 284 -17.47 -25.42 31.44
N TRP A 285 -16.21 -25.78 31.23
CA TRP A 285 -15.72 -27.16 31.33
C TRP A 285 -14.78 -27.28 32.53
N TRP A 286 -15.33 -27.54 33.71
CA TRP A 286 -14.51 -27.80 34.90
C TRP A 286 -13.78 -29.14 34.73
N CYS A 287 -12.48 -29.09 34.49
CA CYS A 287 -11.59 -30.18 34.89
C CYS A 287 -11.09 -29.85 36.30
N THR A 288 -11.75 -30.42 37.31
CA THR A 288 -11.25 -30.39 38.69
C THR A 288 -10.03 -31.31 38.80
N PRO A 289 -8.83 -30.80 39.15
CA PRO A 289 -7.70 -31.66 39.47
C PRO A 289 -7.88 -32.10 40.94
N GLY A 290 -8.37 -33.33 41.17
CA GLY A 290 -8.39 -33.85 42.53
C GLY A 290 -9.23 -35.10 42.86
N LEU A 291 -10.11 -35.59 41.99
CA LEU A 291 -10.90 -36.80 42.30
C LEU A 291 -10.51 -37.97 41.39
N LEU A 292 -9.40 -38.61 41.76
CA LEU A 292 -9.09 -39.97 41.38
C LEU A 292 -10.18 -40.90 41.96
N GLY A 293 -11.06 -41.38 41.10
CA GLY A 293 -12.11 -42.31 41.45
C GLY A 293 -12.76 -42.89 40.20
N THR A 294 -12.08 -43.86 39.58
CA THR A 294 -12.67 -44.93 38.76
C THR A 294 -13.79 -44.53 37.78
N ALA A 295 -13.42 -43.98 36.62
CA ALA A 295 -14.04 -44.26 35.32
C ALA A 295 -13.40 -43.33 34.27
N GLY A 296 -12.76 -43.92 33.28
CA GLY A 296 -12.09 -43.18 32.22
C GLY A 296 -13.04 -42.24 31.48
N ARG A 297 -12.91 -40.93 31.73
CA ARG A 297 -13.27 -39.89 30.76
C ARG A 297 -12.00 -39.20 30.36
N ARG A 298 -11.65 -39.35 29.09
CA ARG A 298 -10.50 -38.69 28.45
C ARG A 298 -10.60 -37.19 28.75
N CYS A 299 -9.62 -36.65 29.45
CA CYS A 299 -9.17 -35.31 29.12
C CYS A 299 -8.73 -35.40 27.67
N VAL A 300 -9.58 -34.97 26.74
CA VAL A 300 -9.18 -34.86 25.35
C VAL A 300 -8.16 -33.73 25.35
N GLY A 301 -6.88 -34.10 25.31
CA GLY A 301 -5.83 -33.19 24.86
C GLY A 301 -6.20 -32.81 23.44
N TYR A 302 -6.96 -31.74 23.29
CA TYR A 302 -6.95 -31.04 22.04
C TYR A 302 -5.55 -30.44 21.97
N THR A 303 -4.69 -31.05 21.16
CA THR A 303 -3.76 -30.23 20.38
C THR A 303 -4.61 -29.08 19.89
N VAL A 304 -4.28 -27.86 20.31
CA VAL A 304 -4.70 -26.67 19.58
C VAL A 304 -3.97 -26.79 18.24
N GLU A 305 -4.45 -27.69 17.37
CA GLU A 305 -4.25 -27.51 15.96
C GLU A 305 -4.76 -26.10 15.76
N VAL A 306 -3.85 -25.21 15.35
CA VAL A 306 -4.14 -23.93 14.75
C VAL A 306 -4.88 -24.22 13.43
N SER A 307 -6.05 -24.85 13.56
CA SER A 307 -7.04 -25.13 12.57
C SER A 307 -8.05 -23.99 12.65
N PRO A 308 -8.58 -23.62 11.49
CA PRO A 308 -8.64 -22.24 11.07
C PRO A 308 -9.79 -21.51 11.75
N CYS A 309 -9.47 -20.69 12.76
CA CYS A 309 -10.33 -19.59 13.16
C CYS A 309 -10.58 -18.67 11.95
#